data_AF-A0A512RFF2-F1
#
_entry.id   AF-A0A512RFF2-F1
#
_cell.length_a   1.000
_cell.length_b   1.000
_cell.length_c   1.000
_cell.angle_alpha   90.00
_cell.angle_beta   90.00
_cell.angle_gamma   90.00
#
_symmetry.space_group_name_H-M   'P 1'
#
loop_
_entity.id
_entity.type
_entity.pdbx_description
1 polymer ?
#
loop_
_entity_poly.entity_id
_entity_poly.type
_entity_poly.pdbx_seq_one_letter_code
_entity_poly.pdbx_strand_id
1 'polypeptide(L)'
;MKKTLRMKHIFILLLGLSLFSCKKFDEELGIRETDSGVVFVGRKAGGGPVAKIAEEIEVFAKIGVPDAALQFYVGNVAVEPLNRESRMVKVPNYNAGDSVLLPMEVFTFLVPEGATLGPTNVYFTANGVKRTPMELFISKPDILYPGKVIVEPYIIVKDSEQPVDGPLATAGVGQLEDISYDAANKVFYMLEWYTNSSTNEPYYVVRQLKDSVITTLAGGGDDIDATVGRQRDLGRVLSMKRGPDGKLYLGVMTGVWYDSYDGQRHRQDRPEIIRLDPATGNIEHLAGGKTRTGNNYEGIRDGRENALLSEPSSMTFDPAGNLYFIDKRALIRKVSTDGMVSTLFGKVDSFAYETIDYRTGNMTNETFFLPVEEHTDGFGDEARFYGAMKIVMAGNGKLYVLEEPGWEYQENIREINPDTKEVSTIIGQPAGSRSFVYSGTFKEVELSGVSSFDVDYDGNLLITNFFPLGEQGMIYKMDLQQETVTYLAGGGPRDEASVLQPQPGNNAAFVYARRIVFDQFGSLYVVDGQYGVQIKKITIER
;
A
#
# COMPACT_ATOMS: atom_id res chain seq x y z
N MET A 1 -59.54 -30.87 -74.72
CA MET A 1 -58.10 -30.77 -74.36
C MET A 1 -57.85 -29.46 -73.61
N LYS A 2 -57.01 -29.46 -72.57
CA LYS A 2 -56.57 -28.34 -71.71
C LYS A 2 -57.42 -28.01 -70.46
N LYS A 3 -57.39 -28.87 -69.44
CA LYS A 3 -57.56 -28.52 -68.02
C LYS A 3 -56.84 -29.55 -67.13
N THR A 4 -55.51 -29.65 -67.26
CA THR A 4 -54.69 -30.57 -66.42
C THR A 4 -53.25 -30.09 -66.18
N LEU A 5 -52.96 -28.79 -66.34
CA LEU A 5 -51.58 -28.27 -66.21
C LEU A 5 -51.37 -27.15 -65.17
N ARG A 6 -52.35 -26.83 -64.32
CA ARG A 6 -52.24 -25.72 -63.34
C ARG A 6 -52.11 -26.12 -61.87
N MET A 7 -52.30 -27.39 -61.50
CA MET A 7 -52.21 -27.84 -60.10
C MET A 7 -50.82 -28.38 -59.70
N LYS A 8 -50.01 -28.91 -60.64
CA LYS A 8 -48.66 -29.40 -60.33
C LYS A 8 -47.63 -28.30 -60.09
N HIS A 9 -47.82 -27.10 -60.65
CA HIS A 9 -46.86 -25.99 -60.49
C HIS A 9 -47.03 -25.20 -59.19
N ILE A 10 -48.23 -25.19 -58.59
CA ILE A 10 -48.48 -24.49 -57.31
C ILE A 10 -48.01 -25.34 -56.12
N PHE A 11 -48.12 -26.67 -56.21
CA PHE A 11 -47.59 -27.57 -55.18
C PHE A 11 -46.06 -27.61 -55.16
N ILE A 12 -45.40 -27.51 -56.33
CA ILE A 12 -43.93 -27.43 -56.43
C ILE A 12 -43.40 -26.05 -55.99
N LEU A 13 -44.16 -24.96 -56.18
CA LEU A 13 -43.78 -23.63 -55.66
C LEU A 13 -43.94 -23.52 -54.13
N LEU A 14 -44.98 -24.11 -53.54
CA LEU A 14 -45.16 -24.15 -52.07
C LEU A 14 -44.18 -25.09 -51.37
N LEU A 15 -43.82 -26.23 -51.99
CA LEU A 15 -42.75 -27.11 -51.48
C LEU A 15 -41.37 -26.47 -51.66
N GLY A 16 -41.16 -25.71 -52.74
CA GLY A 16 -39.94 -24.93 -52.97
C GLY A 16 -39.76 -23.82 -51.93
N LEU A 17 -40.81 -23.06 -51.61
CA LEU A 17 -40.78 -22.02 -50.57
C LEU A 17 -40.60 -22.59 -49.16
N SER A 18 -41.15 -23.77 -48.84
CA SER A 18 -40.87 -24.46 -47.57
C SER A 18 -39.44 -25.03 -47.51
N LEU A 19 -38.89 -25.53 -48.62
CA LEU A 19 -37.50 -26.03 -48.70
C LEU A 19 -36.46 -24.90 -48.65
N PHE A 20 -36.75 -23.73 -49.23
CA PHE A 20 -35.92 -22.52 -49.09
C PHE A 20 -35.99 -21.95 -47.67
N SER A 21 -37.17 -22.03 -47.02
CA SER A 21 -37.33 -21.69 -45.60
C SER A 21 -36.57 -22.65 -44.69
N CYS A 22 -36.58 -23.95 -44.95
CA CYS A 22 -35.83 -24.95 -44.18
C CYS A 22 -34.32 -24.80 -44.35
N LYS A 23 -33.80 -24.61 -45.59
CA LYS A 23 -32.36 -24.38 -45.77
C LYS A 23 -31.85 -23.13 -45.08
N LYS A 24 -32.60 -22.04 -45.16
CA LYS A 24 -32.24 -20.77 -44.50
C LYS A 24 -32.34 -20.89 -42.98
N PHE A 25 -33.31 -21.66 -42.50
CA PHE A 25 -33.45 -21.99 -41.09
C PHE A 25 -32.33 -22.92 -40.60
N ASP A 26 -31.92 -23.92 -41.38
CA ASP A 26 -30.81 -24.83 -41.08
C ASP A 26 -29.47 -24.11 -41.14
N GLU A 27 -29.28 -23.16 -42.07
CA GLU A 27 -28.13 -22.25 -42.11
C GLU A 27 -28.11 -21.32 -40.90
N GLU A 28 -29.24 -20.69 -40.55
CA GLU A 28 -29.34 -19.87 -39.33
C GLU A 28 -29.16 -20.69 -38.06
N LEU A 29 -29.65 -21.94 -38.02
CA LEU A 29 -29.42 -22.87 -36.92
C LEU A 29 -27.96 -23.28 -36.85
N GLY A 30 -27.32 -23.60 -37.96
CA GLY A 30 -25.89 -23.93 -38.01
C GLY A 30 -25.01 -22.75 -37.58
N ILE A 31 -25.36 -21.53 -38.01
CA ILE A 31 -24.71 -20.30 -37.53
C ILE A 31 -24.94 -20.12 -36.03
N ARG A 32 -26.17 -20.30 -35.54
CA ARG A 32 -26.49 -20.17 -34.12
C ARG A 32 -25.84 -21.26 -33.27
N GLU A 33 -25.74 -22.50 -33.75
CA GLU A 33 -25.08 -23.62 -33.07
C GLU A 33 -23.58 -23.40 -32.95
N THR A 34 -22.96 -22.79 -33.98
CA THR A 34 -21.52 -22.45 -33.98
C THR A 34 -21.20 -21.13 -33.29
N ASP A 35 -22.22 -20.32 -32.98
CA ASP A 35 -22.04 -19.07 -32.26
C ASP A 35 -21.51 -19.32 -30.84
N SER A 36 -20.53 -18.52 -30.45
CA SER A 36 -19.78 -18.68 -29.20
C SER A 36 -19.70 -17.34 -28.48
N GLY A 37 -19.96 -17.35 -27.18
CA GLY A 37 -19.96 -16.12 -26.40
C GLY A 37 -20.37 -16.35 -24.95
N VAL A 38 -20.12 -15.34 -24.13
CA VAL A 38 -20.65 -15.28 -22.76
C VAL A 38 -22.09 -14.82 -22.85
N VAL A 39 -23.00 -15.61 -22.29
CA VAL A 39 -24.44 -15.34 -22.31
C VAL A 39 -24.92 -14.73 -21.00
N PHE A 40 -24.27 -15.08 -19.89
CA PHE A 40 -24.54 -14.48 -18.59
C PHE A 40 -23.30 -14.53 -17.71
N VAL A 41 -23.14 -13.52 -16.86
CA VAL A 41 -22.17 -13.51 -15.77
C VAL A 41 -22.84 -12.98 -14.51
N GLY A 42 -22.55 -13.60 -13.38
CA GLY A 42 -23.07 -13.17 -12.08
C GLY A 42 -22.28 -13.78 -10.93
N ARG A 43 -22.52 -13.26 -9.73
CA ARG A 43 -21.95 -13.85 -8.50
C ARG A 43 -22.48 -15.25 -8.30
N LYS A 44 -21.64 -16.16 -7.83
CA LYS A 44 -22.07 -17.51 -7.46
C LYS A 44 -23.09 -17.51 -6.30
N ALA A 45 -22.98 -16.55 -5.38
CA ALA A 45 -23.94 -16.34 -4.29
C ALA A 45 -25.30 -15.75 -4.75
N GLY A 46 -25.47 -15.49 -6.06
CA GLY A 46 -26.64 -14.83 -6.63
C GLY A 46 -26.47 -13.31 -6.76
N GLY A 47 -27.02 -12.75 -7.83
CA GLY A 47 -26.96 -11.30 -8.12
C GLY A 47 -26.73 -11.00 -9.60
N GLY A 48 -26.83 -9.72 -9.96
CA GLY A 48 -26.55 -9.23 -11.32
C GLY A 48 -25.06 -9.26 -11.68
N PRO A 49 -24.66 -8.64 -12.80
CA PRO A 49 -23.28 -8.62 -13.30
C PRO A 49 -22.43 -7.64 -12.50
N VAL A 50 -22.35 -7.81 -11.18
CA VAL A 50 -21.52 -7.02 -10.27
C VAL A 50 -20.75 -8.01 -9.41
N ALA A 51 -19.45 -7.84 -9.19
CA ALA A 51 -18.67 -8.69 -8.30
C ALA A 51 -17.52 -7.90 -7.66
N LYS A 52 -17.00 -8.35 -6.53
CA LYS A 52 -15.81 -7.78 -5.90
C LYS A 52 -14.55 -8.49 -6.40
N ILE A 53 -13.40 -7.82 -6.28
CA ILE A 53 -12.11 -8.52 -6.41
C ILE A 53 -12.07 -9.71 -5.45
N ALA A 54 -11.52 -10.82 -5.95
CA ALA A 54 -11.45 -12.10 -5.29
C ALA A 54 -12.81 -12.73 -4.90
N GLU A 55 -13.93 -12.27 -5.46
CA GLU A 55 -15.22 -12.94 -5.35
C GLU A 55 -15.37 -14.03 -6.42
N GLU A 56 -16.09 -15.11 -6.13
CA GLU A 56 -16.41 -16.14 -7.13
C GLU A 56 -17.56 -15.68 -8.05
N ILE A 57 -17.32 -15.73 -9.36
CA ILE A 57 -18.33 -15.50 -10.40
C ILE A 57 -18.59 -16.78 -11.18
N GLU A 58 -19.84 -16.97 -11.61
CA GLU A 58 -20.22 -17.97 -12.60
C GLU A 58 -20.37 -17.30 -13.98
N VAL A 59 -19.70 -17.87 -14.98
CA VAL A 59 -19.75 -17.44 -16.37
C VAL A 59 -20.42 -18.53 -17.18
N PHE A 60 -21.55 -18.17 -17.77
CA PHE A 60 -22.36 -19.05 -18.58
C PHE A 60 -22.00 -18.81 -20.04
N ALA A 61 -21.24 -19.74 -20.61
CA ALA A 61 -20.72 -19.63 -21.94
C ALA A 61 -21.37 -20.65 -22.87
N LYS A 62 -21.66 -20.21 -24.09
CA LYS A 62 -21.93 -21.11 -25.20
C LYS A 62 -20.62 -21.34 -25.96
N ILE A 63 -20.23 -22.61 -26.07
CA ILE A 63 -19.05 -23.02 -26.83
C ILE A 63 -19.54 -23.68 -28.12
N GLY A 64 -19.63 -22.89 -29.18
CA GLY A 64 -20.08 -23.36 -30.50
C GLY A 64 -18.97 -24.00 -31.35
N VAL A 65 -17.73 -24.03 -30.85
CA VAL A 65 -16.60 -24.67 -31.51
C VAL A 65 -16.15 -25.89 -30.69
N PRO A 66 -16.49 -27.11 -31.11
CA PRO A 66 -16.05 -28.33 -30.44
C PRO A 66 -14.52 -28.37 -30.30
N ASP A 67 -14.03 -28.86 -29.16
CA ASP A 67 -12.61 -29.05 -28.86
C ASP A 67 -11.73 -27.79 -29.00
N ALA A 68 -12.33 -26.59 -28.97
CA ALA A 68 -11.58 -25.35 -29.04
C ALA A 68 -10.67 -25.16 -27.82
N ALA A 69 -9.46 -24.63 -28.07
CA ALA A 69 -8.60 -24.10 -27.02
C ALA A 69 -9.23 -22.80 -26.50
N LEU A 70 -9.65 -22.81 -25.23
CA LEU A 70 -10.29 -21.67 -24.58
C LEU A 70 -9.31 -20.93 -23.69
N GLN A 71 -9.35 -19.59 -23.71
CA GLN A 71 -8.70 -18.73 -22.72
C GLN A 71 -9.71 -17.67 -22.27
N PHE A 72 -9.94 -17.55 -20.97
CA PHE A 72 -10.89 -16.59 -20.40
C PHE A 72 -10.20 -15.33 -19.92
N TYR A 73 -10.95 -14.23 -19.92
CA TYR A 73 -10.49 -12.91 -19.51
C TYR A 73 -11.57 -12.19 -18.69
N VAL A 74 -11.13 -11.54 -17.62
CA VAL A 74 -11.91 -10.53 -16.87
C VAL A 74 -11.23 -9.18 -17.09
N GLY A 75 -11.88 -8.30 -17.84
CA GLY A 75 -11.23 -7.12 -18.41
C GLY A 75 -10.08 -7.54 -19.31
N ASN A 76 -8.86 -7.09 -18.98
CA ASN A 76 -7.64 -7.44 -19.71
C ASN A 76 -6.82 -8.53 -19.02
N VAL A 77 -7.34 -9.13 -17.94
CA VAL A 77 -6.62 -10.13 -17.14
C VAL A 77 -7.06 -11.52 -17.53
N ALA A 78 -6.10 -12.35 -17.98
CA ALA A 78 -6.36 -13.76 -18.24
C ALA A 78 -6.68 -14.50 -16.94
N VAL A 79 -7.70 -15.37 -16.97
CA VAL A 79 -8.13 -16.15 -15.81
C VAL A 79 -8.29 -17.62 -16.19
N GLU A 80 -8.00 -18.48 -15.22
CA GLU A 80 -8.24 -19.91 -15.30
C GLU A 80 -9.49 -20.30 -14.51
N PRO A 81 -10.34 -21.20 -15.02
CA PRO A 81 -11.54 -21.62 -14.32
C PRO A 81 -11.17 -22.49 -13.11
N LEU A 82 -11.76 -22.20 -11.95
CA LEU A 82 -11.72 -23.04 -10.77
C LEU A 82 -12.52 -24.33 -10.97
N ASN A 83 -13.60 -24.24 -11.74
CA ASN A 83 -14.48 -25.34 -12.06
C ASN A 83 -15.11 -25.15 -13.45
N ARG A 84 -15.47 -26.27 -14.10
CA ARG A 84 -16.24 -26.32 -15.35
C ARG A 84 -17.32 -27.39 -15.22
N GLU A 85 -18.55 -27.05 -15.52
CA GLU A 85 -19.68 -27.99 -15.51
C GLU A 85 -20.67 -27.70 -16.63
N SER A 86 -21.49 -28.70 -16.97
CA SER A 86 -22.62 -28.52 -17.88
C SER A 86 -23.90 -28.41 -17.06
N ARG A 87 -24.64 -27.30 -17.23
CA ARG A 87 -25.88 -27.02 -16.49
C ARG A 87 -27.00 -26.67 -17.45
N MET A 88 -28.22 -27.14 -17.17
CA MET A 88 -29.42 -26.67 -17.87
C MET A 88 -29.83 -25.33 -17.25
N VAL A 89 -29.77 -24.26 -18.05
CA VAL A 89 -29.98 -22.88 -17.60
C VAL A 89 -31.29 -22.36 -18.15
N LYS A 90 -32.10 -21.77 -17.28
CA LYS A 90 -33.38 -21.17 -17.64
C LYS A 90 -33.12 -19.74 -18.14
N VAL A 91 -33.16 -19.55 -19.46
CA VAL A 91 -32.93 -18.26 -20.10
C VAL A 91 -34.28 -17.59 -20.40
N PRO A 92 -34.53 -16.34 -19.94
CA PRO A 92 -35.76 -15.62 -20.24
C PRO A 92 -35.89 -15.35 -21.75
N ASN A 93 -37.06 -15.65 -22.32
CA ASN A 93 -37.42 -15.25 -23.67
C ASN A 93 -38.21 -13.94 -23.59
N TYR A 94 -37.50 -12.81 -23.67
CA TYR A 94 -38.07 -11.47 -23.53
C TYR A 94 -39.19 -11.14 -24.54
N ASN A 95 -39.24 -11.84 -25.68
CA ASN A 95 -40.26 -11.62 -26.71
C ASN A 95 -41.52 -12.47 -26.51
N ALA A 96 -41.46 -13.54 -25.72
CA ALA A 96 -42.55 -14.51 -25.56
C ALA A 96 -43.11 -14.58 -24.13
N GLY A 97 -42.46 -13.97 -23.14
CA GLY A 97 -42.88 -14.03 -21.73
C GLY A 97 -42.58 -15.37 -21.03
N ASP A 98 -42.09 -16.36 -21.78
CA ASP A 98 -41.67 -17.67 -21.29
C ASP A 98 -40.15 -17.74 -21.10
N SER A 99 -39.65 -18.89 -20.63
CA SER A 99 -38.21 -19.17 -20.50
C SER A 99 -37.85 -20.48 -21.17
N VAL A 100 -36.67 -20.56 -21.78
CA VAL A 100 -36.16 -21.78 -22.42
C VAL A 100 -35.04 -22.36 -21.58
N LEU A 101 -35.05 -23.68 -21.38
CA LEU A 101 -33.93 -24.41 -20.76
C LEU A 101 -32.90 -24.73 -21.84
N LEU A 102 -31.70 -24.18 -21.69
CA LEU A 102 -30.58 -24.41 -22.61
C LEU A 102 -29.43 -25.11 -21.88
N PRO A 103 -28.82 -26.15 -22.48
CA PRO A 103 -27.56 -26.67 -21.96
C PRO A 103 -26.48 -25.62 -22.16
N MET A 104 -25.79 -25.25 -21.09
CA MET A 104 -24.69 -24.30 -21.11
C MET A 104 -23.48 -24.87 -20.39
N GLU A 105 -22.31 -24.41 -20.79
CA GLU A 105 -21.11 -24.59 -19.99
C GLU A 105 -21.01 -23.47 -18.97
N VAL A 106 -20.87 -23.84 -17.72
CA VAL A 106 -20.72 -22.92 -16.60
C VAL A 106 -19.30 -23.06 -16.08
N PHE A 107 -18.62 -21.92 -16.02
CA PHE A 107 -17.27 -21.82 -15.51
C PHE A 107 -17.28 -20.98 -14.24
N THR A 108 -16.67 -21.46 -13.17
CA THR A 108 -16.47 -20.68 -11.96
C THR A 108 -15.10 -20.03 -12.01
N PHE A 109 -15.03 -18.72 -11.81
CA PHE A 109 -13.77 -17.98 -11.73
C PHE A 109 -13.70 -17.20 -10.43
N LEU A 110 -12.48 -16.97 -9.97
CA LEU A 110 -12.20 -15.91 -9.01
C LEU A 110 -11.99 -14.60 -9.78
N VAL A 111 -12.65 -13.51 -9.41
CA VAL A 111 -12.34 -12.19 -9.97
C VAL A 111 -10.88 -11.85 -9.64
N PRO A 112 -10.01 -11.61 -10.63
CA PRO A 112 -8.59 -11.51 -10.38
C PRO A 112 -8.22 -10.18 -9.72
N GLU A 113 -7.18 -10.19 -8.88
CA GLU A 113 -6.63 -8.99 -8.22
C GLU A 113 -6.25 -7.88 -9.23
N GLY A 114 -5.76 -8.24 -10.42
CA GLY A 114 -5.40 -7.26 -11.45
C GLY A 114 -6.59 -6.64 -12.21
N ALA A 115 -7.83 -7.00 -11.88
CA ALA A 115 -8.99 -6.49 -12.61
C ALA A 115 -9.21 -5.00 -12.36
N THR A 116 -9.56 -4.27 -13.43
CA THR A 116 -9.93 -2.86 -13.33
C THR A 116 -11.25 -2.71 -12.58
N LEU A 117 -11.28 -1.84 -11.58
CA LEU A 117 -12.51 -1.48 -10.88
C LEU A 117 -13.44 -0.65 -11.75
N GLY A 118 -14.74 -0.81 -11.54
CA GLY A 118 -15.81 -0.20 -12.32
C GLY A 118 -16.29 -1.11 -13.46
N PRO A 119 -16.91 -0.53 -14.50
CA PRO A 119 -17.40 -1.28 -15.65
C PRO A 119 -16.27 -1.97 -16.40
N THR A 120 -16.41 -3.27 -16.63
CA THR A 120 -15.52 -4.11 -17.43
C THR A 120 -16.32 -5.20 -18.14
N ASN A 121 -15.63 -6.14 -18.77
CA ASN A 121 -16.25 -7.24 -19.51
C ASN A 121 -15.60 -8.57 -19.16
N VAL A 122 -16.39 -9.64 -19.20
CA VAL A 122 -15.90 -11.03 -19.22
C VAL A 122 -16.04 -11.58 -20.62
N TYR A 123 -14.98 -12.21 -21.12
CA TYR A 123 -14.99 -12.86 -22.42
C TYR A 123 -14.01 -14.03 -22.47
N PHE A 124 -14.04 -14.78 -23.56
CA PHE A 124 -13.02 -15.78 -23.85
C PHE A 124 -12.57 -15.70 -25.31
N THR A 125 -11.42 -16.29 -25.59
CA THR A 125 -11.00 -16.62 -26.95
C THR A 125 -11.22 -18.09 -27.20
N ALA A 126 -11.70 -18.47 -28.38
CA ALA A 126 -11.71 -19.85 -28.85
C ALA A 126 -10.76 -19.98 -30.04
N ASN A 127 -9.70 -20.78 -29.90
CA ASN A 127 -8.60 -20.89 -30.86
C ASN A 127 -7.99 -19.50 -31.20
N GLY A 128 -7.80 -18.66 -30.19
CA GLY A 128 -7.25 -17.31 -30.33
C GLY A 128 -8.23 -16.23 -30.82
N VAL A 129 -9.46 -16.59 -31.20
CA VAL A 129 -10.47 -15.62 -31.66
C VAL A 129 -11.35 -15.19 -30.49
N LYS A 130 -11.32 -13.89 -30.16
CA LYS A 130 -12.16 -13.27 -29.12
C LYS A 130 -13.65 -13.44 -29.44
N ARG A 131 -14.41 -13.89 -28.44
CA ARG A 131 -15.85 -14.12 -28.51
C ARG A 131 -16.65 -13.01 -27.83
N THR A 132 -17.96 -13.00 -28.05
CA THR A 132 -18.87 -11.96 -27.58
C THR A 132 -18.74 -11.80 -26.05
N PRO A 133 -18.40 -10.59 -25.57
CA PRO A 133 -18.23 -10.31 -24.15
C PRO A 133 -19.58 -10.14 -23.45
N MET A 134 -19.56 -10.23 -22.11
CA MET A 134 -20.64 -9.80 -21.22
C MET A 134 -20.12 -8.73 -20.26
N GLU A 135 -20.92 -7.72 -19.97
CA GLU A 135 -20.56 -6.69 -19.00
C GLU A 135 -20.46 -7.27 -17.58
N LEU A 136 -19.52 -6.74 -16.81
CA LEU A 136 -19.34 -7.00 -15.39
C LEU A 136 -18.90 -5.70 -14.72
N PHE A 137 -19.52 -5.31 -13.63
CA PHE A 137 -19.04 -4.22 -12.80
C PHE A 137 -18.21 -4.79 -11.65
N ILE A 138 -16.93 -4.41 -11.56
CA ILE A 138 -16.06 -4.86 -10.48
C ILE A 138 -15.95 -3.79 -9.42
N SER A 139 -16.35 -4.12 -8.19
CA SER A 139 -16.14 -3.25 -7.04
C SER A 139 -14.91 -3.67 -6.23
N LYS A 140 -14.51 -2.78 -5.33
CA LYS A 140 -13.44 -3.00 -4.34
C LYS A 140 -13.65 -4.32 -3.58
N PRO A 141 -12.58 -5.02 -3.14
CA PRO A 141 -12.72 -6.12 -2.21
C PRO A 141 -13.31 -5.64 -0.88
N ASP A 142 -13.85 -6.57 -0.09
CA ASP A 142 -14.14 -6.30 1.31
C ASP A 142 -12.84 -5.95 2.05
N ILE A 143 -12.88 -4.95 2.93
CA ILE A 143 -11.71 -4.49 3.69
C ILE A 143 -11.90 -4.69 5.19
N LEU A 144 -10.86 -5.19 5.86
CA LEU A 144 -10.75 -5.55 7.27
C LEU A 144 -11.91 -5.10 8.17
N TYR A 145 -12.87 -5.99 8.37
CA TYR A 145 -13.99 -5.76 9.29
C TYR A 145 -13.66 -6.29 10.69
N PRO A 146 -13.83 -5.47 11.74
CA PRO A 146 -13.71 -5.91 13.12
C PRO A 146 -14.43 -7.23 13.39
N GLY A 147 -13.73 -8.19 14.01
CA GLY A 147 -14.27 -9.51 14.33
C GLY A 147 -14.41 -10.49 13.15
N LYS A 148 -13.97 -10.12 11.95
CA LYS A 148 -13.95 -11.00 10.76
C LYS A 148 -12.60 -10.99 10.04
N VAL A 149 -11.52 -10.93 10.81
CA VAL A 149 -10.17 -10.98 10.24
C VAL A 149 -9.44 -12.22 10.73
N ILE A 150 -8.60 -12.77 9.86
CA ILE A 150 -7.65 -13.83 10.16
C ILE A 150 -6.24 -13.25 10.04
N VAL A 151 -5.36 -13.62 10.99
CA VAL A 151 -3.95 -13.24 11.04
C VAL A 151 -3.12 -14.49 10.81
N GLU A 152 -2.23 -14.45 9.83
CA GLU A 152 -1.37 -15.57 9.47
C GLU A 152 0.11 -15.14 9.41
N PRO A 153 1.07 -16.01 9.77
CA PRO A 153 2.47 -15.76 9.48
C PRO A 153 2.67 -15.72 7.96
N TYR A 154 3.40 -14.73 7.46
CA TYR A 154 3.52 -14.49 6.03
C TYR A 154 4.97 -14.58 5.53
N ILE A 155 5.88 -13.84 6.15
CA ILE A 155 7.32 -13.97 5.87
C ILE A 155 7.98 -14.58 7.09
N ILE A 156 8.50 -15.79 6.92
CA ILE A 156 9.29 -16.50 7.93
C ILE A 156 10.70 -16.64 7.37
N VAL A 157 11.67 -15.99 8.04
CA VAL A 157 13.07 -15.96 7.63
C VAL A 157 13.96 -15.79 8.84
N LYS A 158 15.17 -16.35 8.75
CA LYS A 158 16.13 -16.37 9.85
C LYS A 158 16.71 -14.96 10.09
N ASP A 159 16.76 -14.57 11.35
CA ASP A 159 17.55 -13.41 11.78
C ASP A 159 19.04 -13.64 11.51
N SER A 160 19.72 -12.59 11.07
CA SER A 160 21.12 -12.63 10.69
C SER A 160 21.82 -11.36 11.14
N GLU A 161 23.08 -11.48 11.55
CA GLU A 161 23.90 -10.32 11.95
C GLU A 161 24.36 -9.49 10.74
N GLN A 162 24.22 -10.02 9.53
CA GLN A 162 24.59 -9.38 8.25
C GLN A 162 23.58 -9.77 7.16
N PRO A 163 23.41 -8.95 6.11
CA PRO A 163 22.51 -9.25 5.00
C PRO A 163 23.00 -10.44 4.18
N VAL A 164 22.13 -11.43 4.00
CA VAL A 164 22.39 -12.60 3.15
C VAL A 164 21.30 -12.69 2.10
N ASP A 165 21.66 -12.44 0.84
CA ASP A 165 20.78 -12.55 -0.32
C ASP A 165 20.55 -14.03 -0.70
N GLY A 166 19.41 -14.30 -1.35
CA GLY A 166 19.09 -15.62 -1.87
C GLY A 166 17.62 -16.00 -1.70
N PRO A 167 17.26 -17.26 -1.98
CA PRO A 167 15.93 -17.79 -1.70
C PRO A 167 15.53 -17.58 -0.24
N LEU A 168 14.25 -17.34 0.03
CA LEU A 168 13.70 -17.06 1.36
C LEU A 168 14.12 -18.11 2.41
N ALA A 169 14.25 -19.37 2.00
CA ALA A 169 14.66 -20.49 2.87
C ALA A 169 16.12 -20.41 3.37
N THR A 170 16.98 -19.65 2.69
CA THR A 170 18.42 -19.53 3.00
C THR A 170 18.87 -18.10 3.23
N ALA A 171 18.02 -17.12 2.90
CA ALA A 171 18.29 -15.71 3.12
C ALA A 171 18.36 -15.39 4.61
N GLY A 172 19.02 -14.28 4.92
CA GLY A 172 19.16 -13.73 6.26
C GLY A 172 18.80 -12.26 6.26
N VAL A 173 17.98 -11.87 7.23
CA VAL A 173 17.50 -10.50 7.40
C VAL A 173 17.91 -9.94 8.76
N GLY A 174 18.08 -8.63 8.81
CA GLY A 174 18.34 -7.90 10.05
C GLY A 174 17.04 -7.51 10.74
N GLN A 175 17.13 -6.53 11.63
CA GLN A 175 15.93 -5.96 12.23
C GLN A 175 15.17 -5.13 11.17
N LEU A 176 13.91 -5.48 10.91
CA LEU A 176 13.05 -4.71 10.01
C LEU A 176 12.56 -3.42 10.68
N GLU A 177 12.90 -2.28 10.07
CA GLU A 177 12.59 -0.93 10.55
C GLU A 177 11.44 -0.26 9.79
N ASP A 178 11.31 -0.58 8.49
CA ASP A 178 10.24 -0.07 7.64
C ASP A 178 9.96 -1.04 6.49
N ILE A 179 8.73 -1.02 5.98
CA ILE A 179 8.34 -1.82 4.82
C ILE A 179 7.51 -0.99 3.85
N SER A 180 7.59 -1.34 2.57
CA SER A 180 6.68 -0.85 1.53
C SER A 180 6.32 -2.00 0.61
N TYR A 181 5.10 -2.00 0.10
CA TYR A 181 4.62 -3.06 -0.78
C TYR A 181 4.24 -2.50 -2.15
N ASP A 182 4.78 -3.10 -3.20
CA ASP A 182 4.35 -2.90 -4.57
C ASP A 182 3.37 -4.02 -4.94
N ALA A 183 2.10 -3.72 -4.78
CA ALA A 183 1.04 -4.67 -5.05
C ALA A 183 0.91 -5.03 -6.54
N ALA A 184 1.29 -4.13 -7.46
CA ALA A 184 1.25 -4.42 -8.90
C ALA A 184 2.26 -5.48 -9.30
N ASN A 185 3.43 -5.47 -8.66
CA ASN A 185 4.53 -6.41 -8.94
C ASN A 185 4.69 -7.52 -7.88
N LYS A 186 3.87 -7.50 -6.82
CA LYS A 186 3.93 -8.40 -5.66
C LYS A 186 5.32 -8.42 -5.00
N VAL A 187 5.84 -7.22 -4.73
CA VAL A 187 7.19 -7.02 -4.19
C VAL A 187 7.14 -6.32 -2.83
N PHE A 188 7.84 -6.87 -1.85
CA PHE A 188 8.17 -6.12 -0.63
C PHE A 188 9.51 -5.42 -0.77
N TYR A 189 9.54 -4.17 -0.34
CA TYR A 189 10.75 -3.43 -0.05
C TYR A 189 10.89 -3.35 1.46
N MET A 190 12.03 -3.78 1.97
CA MET A 190 12.30 -3.95 3.39
C MET A 190 13.50 -3.09 3.75
N LEU A 191 13.32 -2.20 4.72
CA LEU A 191 14.41 -1.45 5.32
C LEU A 191 14.90 -2.24 6.53
N GLU A 192 16.12 -2.72 6.46
CA GLU A 192 16.75 -3.52 7.50
C GLU A 192 17.87 -2.72 8.18
N TRP A 193 17.98 -2.89 9.49
CA TRP A 193 19.01 -2.33 10.33
C TRP A 193 19.96 -3.42 10.84
N TYR A 194 21.25 -3.10 10.85
CA TYR A 194 22.34 -3.95 11.30
C TYR A 194 23.36 -3.14 12.11
N THR A 195 24.16 -3.85 12.91
CA THR A 195 25.33 -3.27 13.60
C THR A 195 26.62 -3.68 12.88
N ASN A 196 27.45 -2.71 12.53
CA ASN A 196 28.77 -2.99 11.99
C ASN A 196 29.68 -3.52 13.11
N SER A 197 30.19 -4.74 12.95
CA SER A 197 31.00 -5.40 13.97
C SER A 197 32.36 -4.74 14.23
N SER A 198 32.86 -3.93 13.29
CA SER A 198 34.17 -3.27 13.38
C SER A 198 34.08 -1.88 14.00
N THR A 199 33.01 -1.13 13.72
CA THR A 199 32.83 0.24 14.21
C THR A 199 31.81 0.34 15.35
N ASN A 200 31.02 -0.72 15.59
CA ASN A 200 29.86 -0.72 16.46
C ASN A 200 28.81 0.35 16.07
N GLU A 201 28.85 0.82 14.83
CA GLU A 201 27.91 1.80 14.29
C GLU A 201 26.74 1.10 13.58
N PRO A 202 25.53 1.66 13.68
CA PRO A 202 24.38 1.18 12.93
C PRO A 202 24.55 1.46 11.43
N TYR A 203 24.14 0.52 10.59
CA TYR A 203 23.98 0.75 9.14
C TYR A 203 22.69 0.12 8.64
N TYR A 204 22.20 0.64 7.51
CA TYR A 204 20.91 0.28 6.95
C TYR A 204 21.07 -0.26 5.54
N VAL A 205 20.20 -1.20 5.18
CA VAL A 205 20.09 -1.72 3.81
C VAL A 205 18.64 -1.76 3.37
N VAL A 206 18.43 -1.53 2.08
CA VAL A 206 17.14 -1.73 1.42
C VAL A 206 17.19 -3.06 0.70
N ARG A 207 16.34 -4.00 1.10
CA ARG A 207 16.16 -5.30 0.45
C ARG A 207 14.86 -5.34 -0.34
N GLN A 208 14.83 -6.21 -1.32
CA GLN A 208 13.65 -6.55 -2.10
C GLN A 208 13.32 -8.02 -1.91
N LEU A 209 12.10 -8.35 -1.51
CA LEU A 209 11.55 -9.71 -1.61
C LEU A 209 10.62 -9.77 -2.82
N LYS A 210 11.00 -10.59 -3.80
CA LYS A 210 10.22 -10.86 -5.01
C LYS A 210 10.36 -12.33 -5.38
N ASP A 211 9.26 -12.99 -5.71
CA ASP A 211 9.24 -14.40 -6.15
C ASP A 211 10.00 -15.34 -5.20
N SER A 212 9.84 -15.14 -3.88
CA SER A 212 10.52 -15.87 -2.81
C SER A 212 12.05 -15.74 -2.80
N VAL A 213 12.60 -14.68 -3.40
CA VAL A 213 14.04 -14.35 -3.37
C VAL A 213 14.23 -12.97 -2.74
N ILE A 214 15.13 -12.89 -1.75
CA ILE A 214 15.57 -11.64 -1.14
C ILE A 214 16.85 -11.17 -1.83
N THR A 215 16.87 -9.92 -2.28
CA THR A 215 18.04 -9.28 -2.89
C THR A 215 18.30 -7.91 -2.27
N THR A 216 19.58 -7.51 -2.21
CA THR A 216 19.98 -6.19 -1.73
C THR A 216 19.96 -5.17 -2.86
N LEU A 217 19.20 -4.08 -2.67
CA LEU A 217 19.10 -2.96 -3.61
C LEU A 217 20.07 -1.82 -3.25
N ALA A 218 20.13 -1.46 -1.96
CA ALA A 218 20.97 -0.36 -1.50
C ALA A 218 21.45 -0.53 -0.06
N GLY A 219 22.50 0.22 0.30
CA GLY A 219 23.09 0.19 1.65
C GLY A 219 24.22 -0.82 1.81
N GLY A 220 24.96 -0.69 2.91
CA GLY A 220 26.13 -1.53 3.22
C GLY A 220 27.41 -1.17 2.47
N GLY A 221 27.37 -0.14 1.61
CA GLY A 221 28.56 0.47 1.01
C GLY A 221 29.25 1.45 1.95
N ASP A 222 30.35 2.03 1.49
CA ASP A 222 31.22 2.96 2.23
C ASP A 222 31.24 4.38 1.61
N ASP A 223 30.57 4.60 0.48
CA ASP A 223 30.52 5.88 -0.21
C ASP A 223 29.16 6.57 0.03
N ILE A 224 29.19 7.63 0.83
CA ILE A 224 28.01 8.46 1.12
C ILE A 224 27.52 9.26 -0.09
N ASP A 225 28.22 9.32 -1.22
CA ASP A 225 27.84 10.06 -2.42
C ASP A 225 27.60 9.16 -3.64
N ALA A 226 27.76 7.84 -3.48
CA ALA A 226 27.49 6.89 -4.54
C ALA A 226 26.06 7.01 -5.07
N THR A 227 25.94 6.92 -6.40
CA THR A 227 24.67 6.91 -7.13
C THR A 227 24.21 5.49 -7.45
N VAL A 228 25.00 4.48 -7.10
CA VAL A 228 24.64 3.06 -7.20
C VAL A 228 24.35 2.54 -5.81
N GLY A 229 23.15 1.98 -5.61
CA GLY A 229 22.62 1.64 -4.29
C GLY A 229 23.54 0.77 -3.45
N ARG A 230 24.13 -0.28 -4.04
CA ARG A 230 25.04 -1.19 -3.33
C ARG A 230 26.38 -0.58 -2.90
N GLN A 231 26.74 0.55 -3.49
CA GLN A 231 27.94 1.32 -3.11
C GLN A 231 27.60 2.41 -2.09
N ARG A 232 26.32 2.75 -1.97
CA ARG A 232 25.85 3.83 -1.10
C ARG A 232 25.89 3.41 0.36
N ASP A 233 26.59 4.20 1.17
CA ASP A 233 26.33 4.26 2.60
C ASP A 233 25.04 5.07 2.82
N LEU A 234 24.01 4.41 3.36
CA LEU A 234 22.73 5.04 3.66
C LEU A 234 22.73 5.78 5.01
N GLY A 235 23.80 5.64 5.82
CA GLY A 235 23.83 6.15 7.18
C GLY A 235 22.64 5.65 7.99
N ARG A 236 22.02 6.54 8.77
CA ARG A 236 20.76 6.25 9.46
C ARG A 236 19.58 6.60 8.57
N VAL A 237 18.71 5.63 8.29
CA VAL A 237 17.47 5.86 7.53
C VAL A 237 16.32 6.09 8.51
N LEU A 238 15.64 7.24 8.42
CA LEU A 238 14.54 7.63 9.31
C LEU A 238 13.16 7.18 8.80
N SER A 239 13.00 7.05 7.48
CA SER A 239 11.77 6.59 6.86
C SER A 239 12.03 6.13 5.43
N MET A 240 11.26 5.13 4.99
CA MET A 240 11.19 4.71 3.60
C MET A 240 9.73 4.74 3.13
N LYS A 241 9.44 5.39 2.00
CA LYS A 241 8.10 5.37 1.39
C LYS A 241 8.21 5.16 -0.11
N ARG A 242 7.41 4.23 -0.65
CA ARG A 242 7.24 4.10 -2.10
C ARG A 242 6.42 5.26 -2.66
N GLY A 243 6.94 5.92 -3.69
CA GLY A 243 6.25 6.99 -4.40
C GLY A 243 5.30 6.50 -5.49
N PRO A 244 4.44 7.40 -6.03
CA PRO A 244 3.55 7.11 -7.14
C PRO A 244 4.30 6.81 -8.46
N ASP A 245 5.56 7.24 -8.56
CA ASP A 245 6.47 6.93 -9.67
C ASP A 245 7.11 5.53 -9.58
N GLY A 246 6.80 4.76 -8.54
CA GLY A 246 7.31 3.42 -8.31
C GLY A 246 8.70 3.37 -7.65
N LYS A 247 9.33 4.52 -7.38
CA LYS A 247 10.62 4.60 -6.71
C LYS A 247 10.45 4.62 -5.18
N LEU A 248 11.53 4.37 -4.46
CA LEU A 248 11.58 4.44 -3.00
C LEU A 248 12.21 5.77 -2.56
N TYR A 249 11.56 6.48 -1.66
CA TYR A 249 12.04 7.73 -1.09
C TYR A 249 12.53 7.46 0.32
N LEU A 250 13.73 7.92 0.63
CA LEU A 250 14.38 7.68 1.91
C LEU A 250 14.79 9.02 2.52
N GLY A 251 14.34 9.26 3.75
CA GLY A 251 14.89 10.32 4.60
C GLY A 251 16.08 9.73 5.34
N VAL A 252 17.28 10.25 5.08
CA VAL A 252 18.52 9.68 5.62
C VAL A 252 19.36 10.76 6.30
N MET A 253 20.10 10.33 7.33
CA MET A 253 21.12 11.12 8.01
C MET A 253 22.46 10.42 7.79
N THR A 254 23.24 10.94 6.84
CA THR A 254 24.57 10.38 6.53
C THR A 254 25.65 11.06 7.35
N GLY A 255 26.53 10.26 7.96
CA GLY A 255 27.63 10.76 8.78
C GLY A 255 28.80 11.20 7.91
N VAL A 256 29.07 12.50 7.84
CA VAL A 256 30.23 13.06 7.13
C VAL A 256 31.38 13.23 8.12
N TRP A 257 32.44 12.47 7.91
CA TRP A 257 33.67 12.63 8.66
C TRP A 257 34.59 13.66 8.02
N TYR A 258 35.27 14.46 8.83
CA TYR A 258 36.27 15.42 8.37
C TYR A 258 37.41 15.55 9.38
N ASP A 259 38.59 15.86 8.85
CA ASP A 259 39.74 16.22 9.66
C ASP A 259 39.63 17.70 10.03
N SER A 260 39.80 17.99 11.30
CA SER A 260 39.67 19.33 11.85
C SER A 260 41.03 19.98 12.08
N TYR A 261 41.03 21.31 12.22
CA TYR A 261 42.17 22.13 12.59
C TYR A 261 42.76 21.75 13.96
N ASP A 262 41.95 21.18 14.87
CA ASP A 262 42.42 20.73 16.19
C ASP A 262 43.15 19.36 16.16
N GLY A 263 43.24 18.74 14.98
CA GLY A 263 43.89 17.44 14.77
C GLY A 263 43.03 16.23 15.14
N GLN A 264 41.78 16.42 15.56
CA GLN A 264 40.80 15.35 15.76
C GLN A 264 39.94 15.14 14.51
N ARG A 265 39.36 13.94 14.41
CA ARG A 265 38.38 13.62 13.39
C ARG A 265 36.98 13.84 13.96
N HIS A 266 36.19 14.67 13.29
CA HIS A 266 34.83 15.00 13.72
C HIS A 266 33.80 14.43 12.74
N ARG A 267 32.61 14.10 13.24
CA ARG A 267 31.47 13.63 12.46
C ARG A 267 30.37 14.69 12.45
N GLN A 268 29.73 14.87 11.31
CA GLN A 268 28.54 15.71 11.18
C GLN A 268 27.47 14.96 10.41
N ASP A 269 26.23 15.06 10.86
CA ASP A 269 25.12 14.49 10.14
C ASP A 269 24.74 15.39 8.97
N ARG A 270 24.40 14.74 7.86
CA ARG A 270 24.01 15.34 6.59
C ARG A 270 22.61 14.83 6.24
N PRO A 271 21.56 15.54 6.68
CA PRO A 271 20.18 15.15 6.44
C PRO A 271 19.81 15.39 4.99
N GLU A 272 19.29 14.37 4.33
CA GLU A 272 18.90 14.40 2.93
C GLU A 272 17.68 13.53 2.68
N ILE A 273 16.94 13.86 1.63
CA ILE A 273 15.96 12.96 1.04
C ILE A 273 16.56 12.48 -0.28
N ILE A 274 16.68 11.16 -0.41
CA ILE A 274 17.15 10.49 -1.62
C ILE A 274 16.05 9.62 -2.20
N ARG A 275 16.17 9.30 -3.48
CA ARG A 275 15.25 8.43 -4.20
C ARG A 275 15.99 7.28 -4.87
N LEU A 276 15.64 6.06 -4.50
CA LEU A 276 16.16 4.81 -5.05
C LEU A 276 15.19 4.27 -6.10
N ASP A 277 15.69 3.99 -7.30
CA ASP A 277 14.98 3.23 -8.32
C ASP A 277 15.20 1.73 -8.09
N PRO A 278 14.16 0.97 -7.66
CA PRO A 278 14.32 -0.45 -7.39
C PRO A 278 14.56 -1.31 -8.64
N ALA A 279 14.26 -0.80 -9.85
CA ALA A 279 14.49 -1.53 -11.09
C ALA A 279 15.96 -1.49 -11.54
N THR A 280 16.67 -0.42 -11.21
CA THR A 280 18.06 -0.18 -11.67
C THR A 280 19.07 -0.19 -10.54
N GLY A 281 18.63 0.03 -9.30
CA GLY A 281 19.50 0.27 -8.15
C GLY A 281 20.09 1.68 -8.12
N ASN A 282 19.65 2.58 -8.99
CA ASN A 282 20.18 3.95 -9.04
C ASN A 282 19.62 4.80 -7.90
N ILE A 283 20.45 5.65 -7.32
CA ILE A 283 20.10 6.63 -6.28
C ILE A 283 20.24 8.04 -6.85
N GLU A 284 19.19 8.82 -6.66
CA GLU A 284 19.13 10.23 -6.97
C GLU A 284 18.96 11.05 -5.70
N HIS A 285 19.62 12.20 -5.64
CA HIS A 285 19.41 13.17 -4.58
C HIS A 285 18.18 14.01 -4.87
N LEU A 286 17.28 14.18 -3.89
CA LEU A 286 16.04 14.95 -4.04
C LEU A 286 16.08 16.28 -3.28
N ALA A 287 16.49 16.26 -2.01
CA ALA A 287 16.49 17.46 -1.15
C ALA A 287 17.52 17.35 -0.01
N GLY A 288 17.96 18.48 0.55
CA GLY A 288 18.90 18.52 1.69
C GLY A 288 20.35 18.20 1.32
N GLY A 289 21.20 17.97 2.32
CA GLY A 289 22.51 17.30 2.21
C GLY A 289 23.66 17.95 1.44
N LYS A 290 23.45 18.75 0.39
CA LYS A 290 24.58 19.22 -0.47
C LYS A 290 25.10 20.60 -0.13
N THR A 291 24.33 21.38 0.60
CA THR A 291 24.69 22.75 0.98
C THR A 291 24.80 22.81 2.49
N ARG A 292 25.81 23.53 3.00
CA ARG A 292 26.00 23.78 4.43
C ARG A 292 25.63 25.22 4.76
N THR A 293 25.32 25.48 6.03
CA THR A 293 25.28 26.84 6.57
C THR A 293 26.20 26.91 7.78
N GLY A 294 27.29 27.68 7.68
CA GLY A 294 28.34 27.63 8.70
C GLY A 294 28.99 26.25 8.74
N ASN A 295 29.09 25.64 9.94
CA ASN A 295 29.76 24.36 10.12
C ASN A 295 28.80 23.17 10.22
N ASN A 296 27.52 23.25 9.83
CA ASN A 296 26.63 22.09 9.78
C ASN A 296 25.95 21.91 8.40
N TYR A 297 25.55 20.67 8.10
CA TYR A 297 24.69 20.35 6.95
C TYR A 297 23.20 20.46 7.32
N GLU A 298 22.90 20.58 8.62
CA GLU A 298 21.55 20.68 9.12
C GLU A 298 21.05 22.12 9.15
N GLY A 299 19.74 22.29 9.05
CA GLY A 299 19.09 23.57 9.26
C GLY A 299 17.71 23.59 8.67
N ILE A 300 17.05 24.74 8.77
CA ILE A 300 15.72 24.94 8.21
C ILE A 300 15.81 26.06 7.19
N ARG A 301 15.84 25.66 5.91
CA ARG A 301 15.84 26.57 4.78
C ARG A 301 15.03 25.97 3.65
N ASP A 302 14.08 26.74 3.16
CA ASP A 302 13.31 26.43 1.96
C ASP A 302 14.13 26.72 0.70
N GLY A 303 13.83 26.04 -0.39
CA GLY A 303 14.57 26.18 -1.64
C GLY A 303 14.54 24.92 -2.48
N ARG A 304 15.06 25.02 -3.69
CA ARG A 304 15.13 23.89 -4.63
C ARG A 304 16.45 23.12 -4.50
N GLU A 305 17.58 23.84 -4.60
CA GLU A 305 18.91 23.22 -4.63
C GLU A 305 19.66 23.41 -3.31
N ASN A 306 19.28 24.42 -2.53
CA ASN A 306 19.95 24.83 -1.31
C ASN A 306 19.08 24.62 -0.06
N ALA A 307 18.00 23.86 -0.16
CA ALA A 307 17.18 23.51 1.00
C ALA A 307 18.05 22.83 2.07
N LEU A 308 17.83 23.21 3.32
CA LEU A 308 18.41 22.53 4.47
C LEU A 308 17.30 21.79 5.21
N LEU A 309 17.63 20.60 5.67
CA LEU A 309 16.79 19.71 6.46
C LEU A 309 17.51 19.45 7.79
N SER A 310 16.80 18.98 8.82
CA SER A 310 17.41 18.59 10.10
C SER A 310 17.18 17.09 10.38
N GLU A 311 15.92 16.64 10.35
CA GLU A 311 15.59 15.22 10.59
C GLU A 311 14.38 14.84 9.71
N PRO A 312 14.57 14.64 8.40
CA PRO A 312 13.47 14.29 7.49
C PRO A 312 12.97 12.88 7.81
N SER A 313 11.86 12.81 8.53
CA SER A 313 11.23 11.59 9.01
C SER A 313 9.79 11.52 8.53
N SER A 314 9.25 10.31 8.46
CA SER A 314 7.91 9.96 7.98
C SER A 314 7.45 10.70 6.72
N MET A 315 7.29 9.97 5.64
CA MET A 315 6.92 10.56 4.34
C MET A 315 5.57 10.07 3.83
N THR A 316 4.85 10.95 3.14
CA THR A 316 3.62 10.61 2.44
C THR A 316 3.46 11.46 1.18
N PHE A 317 2.67 10.98 0.21
CA PHE A 317 2.45 11.67 -1.05
C PHE A 317 1.00 12.16 -1.15
N ASP A 318 0.81 13.33 -1.74
CA ASP A 318 -0.51 13.70 -2.26
C ASP A 318 -0.76 13.07 -3.65
N PRO A 319 -2.03 13.04 -4.13
CA PRO A 319 -2.35 12.51 -5.45
C PRO A 319 -1.65 13.22 -6.62
N ALA A 320 -1.16 14.44 -6.42
CA ALA A 320 -0.40 15.17 -7.43
C ALA A 320 1.09 14.79 -7.46
N GLY A 321 1.54 13.93 -6.55
CA GLY A 321 2.91 13.45 -6.45
C GLY A 321 3.84 14.37 -5.65
N ASN A 322 3.31 15.32 -4.89
CA ASN A 322 4.14 16.07 -3.95
C ASN A 322 4.39 15.25 -2.69
N LEU A 323 5.62 15.32 -2.18
CA LEU A 323 6.05 14.61 -0.97
C LEU A 323 5.91 15.52 0.25
N TYR A 324 5.15 15.09 1.25
CA TYR A 324 5.06 15.72 2.56
C TYR A 324 5.88 14.91 3.56
N PHE A 325 6.57 15.59 4.45
CA PHE A 325 7.41 14.96 5.45
C PHE A 325 7.47 15.77 6.73
N ILE A 326 7.81 15.09 7.83
CA ILE A 326 8.10 15.73 9.11
C ILE A 326 9.59 16.07 9.13
N ASP A 327 9.92 17.30 9.49
CA ASP A 327 11.30 17.74 9.70
C ASP A 327 11.47 18.22 11.15
N LYS A 328 12.53 17.78 11.81
CA LYS A 328 12.87 18.15 13.20
C LYS A 328 11.75 17.88 14.22
N ARG A 329 10.83 16.97 13.90
CA ARG A 329 9.65 16.61 14.72
C ARG A 329 8.73 17.79 15.10
N ALA A 330 8.82 18.90 14.38
CA ALA A 330 8.08 20.13 14.68
C ALA A 330 7.58 20.85 13.42
N LEU A 331 8.08 20.47 12.24
CA LEU A 331 7.70 21.08 10.97
C LEU A 331 7.09 20.05 10.03
N ILE A 332 6.01 20.43 9.36
CA ILE A 332 5.50 19.70 8.20
C ILE A 332 5.95 20.43 6.95
N ARG A 333 6.77 19.77 6.14
CA ARG A 333 7.40 20.32 4.95
C ARG A 333 6.97 19.55 3.72
N LYS A 334 7.11 20.20 2.56
CA LYS A 334 6.70 19.66 1.26
C LYS A 334 7.83 19.79 0.26
N VAL A 335 8.12 18.71 -0.47
CA VAL A 335 8.83 18.73 -1.75
C VAL A 335 7.79 18.68 -2.86
N SER A 336 7.67 19.74 -3.64
CA SER A 336 6.77 19.72 -4.80
C SER A 336 7.37 18.90 -5.95
N THR A 337 6.56 18.53 -6.93
CA THR A 337 7.01 17.74 -8.10
C THR A 337 8.09 18.42 -8.93
N ASP A 338 8.25 19.73 -8.79
CA ASP A 338 9.32 20.47 -9.43
C ASP A 338 10.62 20.47 -8.61
N GLY A 339 10.62 19.99 -7.36
CA GLY A 339 11.78 19.94 -6.47
C GLY A 339 11.89 21.10 -5.49
N MET A 340 10.94 22.05 -5.45
CA MET A 340 10.91 23.07 -4.41
C MET A 340 10.57 22.47 -3.05
N VAL A 341 11.42 22.71 -2.05
CA VAL A 341 11.13 22.45 -0.63
C VAL A 341 10.49 23.69 0.00
N SER A 342 9.37 23.50 0.69
CA SER A 342 8.66 24.57 1.42
C SER A 342 8.21 24.09 2.80
N THR A 343 8.32 24.98 3.79
CA THR A 343 7.75 24.78 5.12
C THR A 343 6.30 25.20 5.11
N LEU A 344 5.39 24.29 5.49
CA LEU A 344 3.95 24.53 5.40
C LEU A 344 3.29 24.77 6.75
N PHE A 345 3.74 24.05 7.77
CA PHE A 345 3.15 24.07 9.10
C PHE A 345 4.19 23.89 10.18
N GLY A 346 3.87 24.40 11.37
CA GLY A 346 4.72 24.31 12.54
C GLY A 346 5.77 25.42 12.62
N LYS A 347 6.50 25.42 13.73
CA LYS A 347 7.51 26.44 14.03
C LYS A 347 8.63 25.85 14.86
N VAL A 348 9.81 26.43 14.71
CA VAL A 348 10.99 26.19 15.53
C VAL A 348 11.51 27.52 16.06
N ASP A 349 12.20 27.47 17.20
CA ASP A 349 13.04 28.57 17.63
C ASP A 349 14.41 28.51 16.97
N SER A 350 15.08 29.65 16.89
CA SER A 350 16.44 29.74 16.36
C SER A 350 17.30 30.67 17.20
N PHE A 351 18.52 30.23 17.53
CA PHE A 351 19.50 31.03 18.26
C PHE A 351 20.83 31.03 17.50
N ALA A 352 21.45 32.20 17.40
CA ALA A 352 22.74 32.34 16.76
C ALA A 352 23.86 32.51 17.81
N TYR A 353 24.92 31.72 17.68
CA TYR A 353 26.11 31.83 18.52
C TYR A 353 27.37 31.89 17.67
N GLU A 354 28.37 32.61 18.16
CA GLU A 354 29.72 32.56 17.62
C GLU A 354 30.36 31.22 18.01
N THR A 355 30.81 30.47 17.02
CA THR A 355 31.53 29.20 17.20
C THR A 355 32.81 29.18 16.37
N ILE A 356 33.73 28.32 16.75
CA ILE A 356 34.93 28.05 15.96
C ILE A 356 34.57 27.00 14.91
N ASP A 357 34.80 27.32 13.64
CA ASP A 357 34.80 26.32 12.58
C ASP A 357 35.93 25.33 12.83
N TYR A 358 35.58 24.13 13.31
CA TYR A 358 36.55 23.08 13.56
C TYR A 358 37.37 22.74 12.31
N ARG A 359 36.92 23.01 11.09
CA ARG A 359 37.73 22.75 9.87
C ARG A 359 38.80 23.81 9.64
N THR A 360 38.48 25.08 9.86
CA THR A 360 39.35 26.21 9.48
C THR A 360 40.00 26.93 10.65
N GLY A 361 39.52 26.70 11.88
CA GLY A 361 39.94 27.41 13.09
C GLY A 361 39.37 28.83 13.20
N ASN A 362 38.54 29.28 12.25
CA ASN A 362 38.00 30.64 12.21
C ASN A 362 36.69 30.76 13.00
N MET A 363 36.42 31.96 13.51
CA MET A 363 35.11 32.27 14.10
C MET A 363 34.03 32.35 13.03
N THR A 364 32.87 31.75 13.29
CA THR A 364 31.69 31.75 12.42
C THR A 364 30.42 31.92 13.27
N ASN A 365 29.37 32.49 12.68
CA ASN A 365 28.05 32.54 13.33
C ASN A 365 27.21 31.36 12.87
N GLU A 366 26.80 30.51 13.82
CA GLU A 366 25.94 29.36 13.54
C GLU A 366 24.56 29.56 14.12
N THR A 367 23.54 29.17 13.35
CA THR A 367 22.15 29.15 13.80
C THR A 367 21.76 27.73 14.19
N PHE A 368 21.40 27.55 15.46
CA PHE A 368 20.81 26.32 15.96
C PHE A 368 19.30 26.48 15.99
N PHE A 369 18.60 25.45 15.52
CA PHE A 369 17.16 25.39 15.59
C PHE A 369 16.75 24.44 16.71
N LEU A 370 15.68 24.74 17.42
CA LEU A 370 15.09 23.86 18.44
C LEU A 370 13.57 23.76 18.22
N PRO A 371 12.95 22.59 18.41
CA PRO A 371 11.50 22.49 18.44
C PRO A 371 10.93 23.46 19.47
N VAL A 372 9.82 24.10 19.13
CA VAL A 372 9.03 24.82 20.13
C VAL A 372 8.27 23.75 20.92
N GLU A 373 8.49 23.66 22.23
CA GLU A 373 7.81 22.70 23.12
C GLU A 373 6.38 23.16 23.43
N GLU A 374 5.58 23.40 22.38
CA GLU A 374 4.20 23.85 22.48
C GLU A 374 3.29 22.98 21.59
N HIS A 375 2.08 22.73 22.07
CA HIS A 375 1.02 22.06 21.31
C HIS A 375 -0.17 22.99 21.15
N THR A 376 -0.45 23.45 19.93
CA THR A 376 -1.60 24.32 19.66
C THR A 376 -2.18 24.08 18.28
N ASP A 377 -3.51 23.98 18.23
CA ASP A 377 -4.30 24.06 17.00
C ASP A 377 -4.32 25.48 16.44
N GLY A 378 -4.64 25.62 15.16
CA GLY A 378 -4.62 26.91 14.49
C GLY A 378 -4.47 26.79 12.98
N PHE A 379 -3.95 27.85 12.36
CA PHE A 379 -3.75 27.91 10.91
C PHE A 379 -2.27 28.09 10.56
N GLY A 380 -1.76 27.27 9.63
CA GLY A 380 -0.42 27.45 9.04
C GLY A 380 0.71 27.47 10.08
N ASP A 381 1.37 28.63 10.22
CA ASP A 381 2.47 28.87 11.14
C ASP A 381 2.01 29.28 12.56
N GLU A 382 0.70 29.39 12.82
CA GLU A 382 0.14 29.53 14.16
C GLU A 382 0.06 28.18 14.87
N ALA A 383 -0.15 27.09 14.12
CA ALA A 383 -0.16 25.74 14.68
C ALA A 383 1.24 25.37 15.23
N ARG A 384 1.28 24.72 16.39
CA ARG A 384 2.50 24.18 16.97
C ARG A 384 2.41 22.65 17.02
N PHE A 385 3.47 22.02 16.53
CA PHE A 385 3.69 20.59 16.58
C PHE A 385 4.85 20.34 17.52
N TYR A 386 4.68 19.38 18.42
CA TYR A 386 5.72 18.94 19.33
C TYR A 386 5.76 17.42 19.36
N GLY A 387 6.90 16.86 18.98
CA GLY A 387 7.07 15.41 18.93
C GLY A 387 6.31 14.76 17.78
N ALA A 388 6.13 15.42 16.64
CA ALA A 388 5.54 14.79 15.45
C ALA A 388 6.38 13.58 15.01
N MET A 389 5.75 12.40 14.89
CA MET A 389 6.42 11.12 14.63
C MET A 389 6.05 10.51 13.28
N LYS A 390 4.77 10.53 12.92
CA LYS A 390 4.24 9.92 11.69
C LYS A 390 3.29 10.87 10.98
N ILE A 391 3.28 10.78 9.66
CA ILE A 391 2.36 11.54 8.80
C ILE A 391 1.85 10.66 7.66
N VAL A 392 0.55 10.77 7.36
CA VAL A 392 -0.09 10.11 6.21
C VAL A 392 -1.07 11.05 5.53
N MET A 393 -1.17 10.96 4.20
CA MET A 393 -2.24 11.56 3.42
C MET A 393 -3.39 10.56 3.34
N ALA A 394 -4.55 10.91 3.91
CA ALA A 394 -5.74 10.08 3.87
C ALA A 394 -6.53 10.24 2.56
N GLY A 395 -7.52 9.36 2.36
CA GLY A 395 -8.35 9.38 1.15
C GLY A 395 -9.25 10.61 1.01
N ASN A 396 -9.48 11.34 2.10
CA ASN A 396 -10.21 12.61 2.10
C ASN A 396 -9.34 13.83 1.69
N GLY A 397 -8.07 13.62 1.34
CA GLY A 397 -7.15 14.68 0.92
C GLY A 397 -6.53 15.51 2.05
N LYS A 398 -6.75 15.11 3.31
CA LYS A 398 -6.13 15.73 4.49
C LYS A 398 -4.91 14.92 4.95
N LEU A 399 -3.98 15.62 5.59
CA LEU A 399 -2.84 14.99 6.26
C LEU A 399 -3.23 14.69 7.70
N TYR A 400 -2.79 13.55 8.21
CA TYR A 400 -2.92 13.18 9.61
C TYR A 400 -1.54 12.98 10.20
N VAL A 401 -1.27 13.63 11.32
CA VAL A 401 0.03 13.61 12.01
C VAL A 401 -0.14 12.98 13.39
N LEU A 402 0.59 11.92 13.66
CA LEU A 402 0.74 11.36 15.00
C LEU A 402 1.83 12.14 15.74
N GLU A 403 1.50 12.63 16.93
CA GLU A 403 2.43 13.32 17.82
C GLU A 403 2.61 12.57 19.14
N GLU A 404 3.83 12.57 19.65
CA GLU A 404 4.18 12.19 21.03
C GLU A 404 4.80 13.42 21.73
N PRO A 405 3.98 14.39 22.15
CA PRO A 405 4.42 15.67 22.72
C PRO A 405 4.96 15.56 24.17
N GLY A 406 5.23 14.36 24.69
CA GLY A 406 5.83 14.17 26.01
C GLY A 406 4.93 14.53 27.20
N TRP A 407 5.38 15.41 28.09
CA TRP A 407 4.81 15.56 29.45
C TRP A 407 3.53 16.39 29.54
N GLU A 408 3.21 17.22 28.54
CA GLU A 408 2.07 18.16 28.58
C GLU A 408 0.83 17.67 27.81
N TYR A 409 1.01 16.72 26.90
CA TYR A 409 -0.06 16.08 26.14
C TYR A 409 0.21 14.58 26.02
N GLN A 410 -0.84 13.77 26.03
CA GLN A 410 -0.71 12.38 25.60
C GLN A 410 -0.40 12.32 24.10
N GLU A 411 -0.04 11.14 23.61
CA GLU A 411 -0.01 10.90 22.17
C GLU A 411 -1.33 11.35 21.56
N ASN A 412 -1.26 12.04 20.42
CA ASN A 412 -2.41 12.64 19.77
C ASN A 412 -2.32 12.53 18.24
N ILE A 413 -3.45 12.75 17.57
CA ILE A 413 -3.52 12.84 16.11
C ILE A 413 -4.04 14.21 15.73
N ARG A 414 -3.26 14.90 14.89
CA ARG A 414 -3.64 16.14 14.22
C ARG A 414 -4.21 15.83 12.86
N GLU A 415 -5.34 16.45 12.55
CA GLU A 415 -5.83 16.59 11.19
C GLU A 415 -5.34 17.93 10.63
N ILE A 416 -4.80 17.90 9.41
CA ILE A 416 -4.30 19.07 8.69
C ILE A 416 -4.98 19.15 7.33
N ASN A 417 -5.61 20.28 7.06
CA ASN A 417 -6.09 20.61 5.73
C ASN A 417 -4.98 21.37 4.96
N PRO A 418 -4.33 20.74 3.95
CA PRO A 418 -3.23 21.37 3.24
C PRO A 418 -3.62 22.62 2.44
N ASP A 419 -4.90 22.74 2.07
CA ASP A 419 -5.45 23.83 1.27
C ASP A 419 -5.85 25.04 2.13
N THR A 420 -6.65 24.81 3.19
CA THR A 420 -7.11 25.89 4.09
C THR A 420 -6.07 26.27 5.14
N LYS A 421 -5.03 25.45 5.30
CA LYS A 421 -4.02 25.53 6.34
C LYS A 421 -4.53 25.30 7.76
N GLU A 422 -5.74 24.79 7.92
CA GLU A 422 -6.29 24.45 9.23
C GLU A 422 -5.58 23.22 9.83
N VAL A 423 -5.28 23.29 11.13
CA VAL A 423 -4.74 22.20 11.93
C VAL A 423 -5.62 22.03 13.17
N SER A 424 -6.10 20.80 13.41
CA SER A 424 -6.97 20.47 14.55
C SER A 424 -6.56 19.16 15.20
N THR A 425 -6.56 19.12 16.54
CA THR A 425 -6.38 17.89 17.30
C THR A 425 -7.70 17.13 17.31
N ILE A 426 -7.70 15.90 16.78
CA ILE A 426 -8.93 15.11 16.63
C ILE A 426 -8.99 13.89 17.55
N ILE A 427 -7.85 13.35 17.96
CA ILE A 427 -7.73 12.29 18.98
C ILE A 427 -6.57 12.65 19.90
N GLY A 428 -6.69 12.31 21.18
CA GLY A 428 -5.68 12.59 22.21
C GLY A 428 -6.16 13.66 23.18
N GLN A 429 -5.84 13.48 24.46
CA GLN A 429 -6.27 14.35 25.56
C GLN A 429 -5.06 15.10 26.16
N PRO A 430 -5.28 16.27 26.79
CA PRO A 430 -4.23 16.94 27.56
C PRO A 430 -3.66 16.02 28.65
N ALA A 431 -2.38 16.19 28.99
CA ALA A 431 -1.74 15.34 29.99
C ALA A 431 -2.51 15.32 31.32
N GLY A 432 -2.58 14.13 31.92
CA GLY A 432 -3.31 13.89 33.17
C GLY A 432 -4.79 13.51 33.00
N SER A 433 -5.35 13.62 31.79
CA SER A 433 -6.70 13.14 31.47
C SER A 433 -6.63 11.76 30.81
N ARG A 434 -6.81 10.68 31.59
CA ARG A 434 -6.86 9.30 31.07
C ARG A 434 -8.30 8.82 30.95
N SER A 435 -8.69 8.34 29.77
CA SER A 435 -10.00 7.71 29.54
C SER A 435 -9.91 6.18 29.61
N PHE A 436 -8.74 5.60 29.33
CA PHE A 436 -8.53 4.15 29.15
C PHE A 436 -9.51 3.53 28.14
N VAL A 437 -10.01 4.33 27.19
CA VAL A 437 -10.88 3.88 26.10
C VAL A 437 -10.03 3.77 24.84
N TYR A 438 -10.04 2.59 24.21
CA TYR A 438 -9.19 2.28 23.06
C TYR A 438 -10.00 2.01 21.77
N SER A 439 -11.33 2.02 21.88
CA SER A 439 -12.25 1.93 20.75
C SER A 439 -13.53 2.68 21.10
N GLY A 440 -14.10 3.39 20.13
CA GLY A 440 -15.21 4.31 20.35
C GLY A 440 -15.12 5.49 19.39
N THR A 441 -15.67 6.63 19.77
CA THR A 441 -15.53 7.85 19.00
C THR A 441 -14.14 8.48 19.16
N PHE A 442 -13.71 9.31 18.20
CA PHE A 442 -12.43 10.02 18.27
C PHE A 442 -12.23 10.79 19.58
N LYS A 443 -13.32 11.32 20.16
CA LYS A 443 -13.30 12.11 21.41
C LYS A 443 -13.04 11.26 22.66
N GLU A 444 -13.35 9.97 22.62
CA GLU A 444 -13.23 9.07 23.77
C GLU A 444 -11.86 8.39 23.81
N VAL A 445 -11.27 8.14 22.63
CA VAL A 445 -10.11 7.27 22.46
C VAL A 445 -8.81 7.94 22.95
N GLU A 446 -8.01 7.22 23.73
CA GLU A 446 -6.76 7.71 24.35
C GLU A 446 -5.50 7.14 23.70
N LEU A 447 -4.74 7.97 22.95
CA LEU A 447 -3.32 7.82 22.52
C LEU A 447 -2.37 7.11 23.50
N SER A 448 -1.80 5.92 23.21
CA SER A 448 -0.66 5.42 24.00
C SER A 448 0.18 4.31 23.37
N GLY A 449 1.44 4.62 23.03
CA GLY A 449 2.41 3.68 22.50
C GLY A 449 2.21 3.35 21.02
N VAL A 450 1.71 4.30 20.22
CA VAL A 450 1.46 4.08 18.80
C VAL A 450 2.77 3.90 18.04
N SER A 451 2.97 2.73 17.46
CA SER A 451 4.20 2.35 16.76
C SER A 451 4.14 2.63 15.25
N SER A 452 2.97 2.50 14.63
CA SER A 452 2.78 2.64 13.20
C SER A 452 1.42 3.21 12.84
N PHE A 453 1.40 3.89 11.70
CA PHE A 453 0.30 4.70 11.21
C PHE A 453 0.32 4.69 9.68
N ASP A 454 -0.68 4.10 9.03
CA ASP A 454 -0.80 4.07 7.57
C ASP A 454 -2.28 4.11 7.13
N VAL A 455 -2.52 4.18 5.82
CA VAL A 455 -3.88 4.25 5.26
C VAL A 455 -4.35 2.92 4.70
N ASP A 456 -5.65 2.63 4.85
CA ASP A 456 -6.30 1.55 4.12
C ASP A 456 -6.74 1.97 2.72
N TYR A 457 -7.31 1.03 1.97
CA TYR A 457 -7.73 1.24 0.59
C TYR A 457 -8.93 2.19 0.40
N ASP A 458 -9.71 2.44 1.45
CA ASP A 458 -10.76 3.47 1.44
C ASP A 458 -10.23 4.81 1.96
N GLY A 459 -8.95 4.86 2.34
CA GLY A 459 -8.29 6.04 2.85
C GLY A 459 -8.60 6.34 4.31
N ASN A 460 -9.13 5.35 5.04
CA ASN A 460 -9.20 5.38 6.50
C ASN A 460 -7.82 5.09 7.09
N LEU A 461 -7.65 5.31 8.39
CA LEU A 461 -6.35 5.11 9.03
C LEU A 461 -6.30 3.75 9.72
N LEU A 462 -5.16 3.10 9.61
CA LEU A 462 -4.79 1.91 10.35
C LEU A 462 -3.68 2.30 11.32
N ILE A 463 -3.82 1.84 12.56
CA ILE A 463 -2.93 2.26 13.64
C ILE A 463 -2.54 1.03 14.44
N THR A 464 -1.28 0.97 14.86
CA THR A 464 -0.80 -0.06 15.78
C THR A 464 -0.43 0.50 17.13
N ASN A 465 -0.90 -0.21 18.15
CA ASN A 465 -0.70 -0.10 19.60
C ASN A 465 -1.34 1.09 20.32
N PHE A 466 -2.10 0.73 21.36
CA PHE A 466 -2.78 1.55 22.36
C PHE A 466 -2.92 0.67 23.61
N PHE A 467 -2.05 0.84 24.62
CA PHE A 467 -1.82 -0.11 25.73
C PHE A 467 -3.05 -0.35 26.64
N PRO A 468 -3.28 -1.59 27.14
CA PRO A 468 -3.45 -1.71 28.60
C PRO A 468 -2.85 -3.01 29.19
N LEU A 469 -1.73 -2.88 29.92
CA LEU A 469 -1.14 -3.91 30.81
C LEU A 469 -0.60 -5.19 30.14
N GLY A 470 0.55 -5.05 29.48
CA GLY A 470 1.42 -6.13 29.00
C GLY A 470 1.73 -5.96 27.51
N GLU A 471 3.01 -5.90 27.16
CA GLU A 471 3.63 -5.69 25.83
C GLU A 471 2.99 -6.47 24.64
N GLN A 472 1.74 -6.20 24.29
CA GLN A 472 1.02 -6.90 23.23
C GLN A 472 0.71 -5.93 22.09
N GLY A 473 0.97 -6.38 20.87
CA GLY A 473 0.63 -5.62 19.69
C GLY A 473 -0.87 -5.64 19.43
N MET A 474 -1.45 -4.47 19.18
CA MET A 474 -2.88 -4.27 18.91
C MET A 474 -3.03 -3.46 17.63
N ILE A 475 -4.06 -3.77 16.86
CA ILE A 475 -4.32 -3.13 15.57
C ILE A 475 -5.72 -2.56 15.60
N TYR A 476 -5.83 -1.31 15.17
CA TYR A 476 -7.08 -0.56 15.14
C TYR A 476 -7.30 0.04 13.75
N LYS A 477 -8.57 0.19 13.40
CA LYS A 477 -9.01 0.95 12.23
C LYS A 477 -9.76 2.18 12.68
N MET A 478 -9.40 3.31 12.12
CA MET A 478 -9.98 4.60 12.37
C MET A 478 -10.80 5.01 11.14
N ASP A 479 -12.13 4.92 11.25
CA ASP A 479 -13.06 5.37 10.23
C ASP A 479 -13.19 6.90 10.30
N LEU A 480 -12.67 7.58 9.29
CA LEU A 480 -12.61 9.04 9.23
C LEU A 480 -13.98 9.68 8.97
N GLN A 481 -14.90 8.96 8.34
CA GLN A 481 -16.23 9.47 8.05
C GLN A 481 -17.15 9.34 9.26
N GLN A 482 -17.05 8.22 9.99
CA GLN A 482 -17.84 7.95 11.18
C GLN A 482 -17.21 8.54 12.45
N GLU A 483 -15.96 9.00 12.38
CA GLU A 483 -15.17 9.46 13.51
C GLU A 483 -15.06 8.41 14.63
N THR A 484 -14.77 7.17 14.24
CA THR A 484 -14.66 6.05 15.19
C THR A 484 -13.34 5.28 15.05
N VAL A 485 -12.83 4.78 16.17
CA VAL A 485 -11.73 3.83 16.25
C VAL A 485 -12.29 2.48 16.66
N THR A 486 -11.98 1.44 15.90
CA THR A 486 -12.42 0.07 16.19
C THR A 486 -11.24 -0.89 16.23
N TYR A 487 -11.26 -1.77 17.23
CA TYR A 487 -10.30 -2.85 17.36
C TYR A 487 -10.43 -3.85 16.20
N LEU A 488 -9.30 -4.20 15.58
CA LEU A 488 -9.22 -5.18 14.50
C LEU A 488 -8.62 -6.51 14.95
N ALA A 489 -7.41 -6.48 15.53
CA ALA A 489 -6.67 -7.69 15.87
C ALA A 489 -5.64 -7.45 16.97
N GLY A 490 -5.27 -8.52 17.68
CA GLY A 490 -4.24 -8.52 18.73
C GLY A 490 -4.69 -9.18 20.03
N GLY A 491 -3.88 -9.10 21.07
CA GLY A 491 -4.27 -9.58 22.42
C GLY A 491 -4.11 -11.10 22.65
N GLY A 492 -3.64 -11.85 21.66
CA GLY A 492 -3.47 -13.31 21.73
C GLY A 492 -2.21 -13.79 22.46
N PRO A 493 -2.08 -15.11 22.70
CA PRO A 493 -0.94 -15.73 23.36
C PRO A 493 0.33 -15.71 22.49
N ARG A 494 1.48 -15.32 23.07
CA ARG A 494 2.76 -15.08 22.36
C ARG A 494 3.70 -16.30 22.32
N ASP A 495 3.18 -17.50 22.46
CA ASP A 495 3.98 -18.72 22.35
C ASP A 495 4.24 -19.10 20.88
N GLU A 496 5.32 -19.84 20.64
CA GLU A 496 5.76 -20.23 19.30
C GLU A 496 4.69 -21.02 18.52
N ALA A 497 3.96 -21.92 19.19
CA ALA A 497 2.95 -22.75 18.55
C ALA A 497 1.78 -21.91 18.03
N SER A 498 1.36 -20.90 18.79
CA SER A 498 0.36 -19.93 18.37
C SER A 498 0.87 -19.08 17.20
N VAL A 499 2.03 -18.43 17.34
CA VAL A 499 2.58 -17.48 16.35
C VAL A 499 2.79 -18.09 14.96
N LEU A 500 3.10 -19.39 14.88
CA LEU A 500 3.36 -20.09 13.62
C LEU A 500 2.11 -20.64 12.92
N GLN A 501 0.91 -20.37 13.43
CA GLN A 501 -0.36 -20.83 12.84
C GLN A 501 -1.30 -19.65 12.56
N PRO A 502 -2.23 -19.77 11.58
CA PRO A 502 -3.30 -18.81 11.40
C PRO A 502 -4.19 -18.69 12.64
N GLN A 503 -4.55 -17.46 13.01
CA GLN A 503 -5.31 -17.12 14.21
C GLN A 503 -6.46 -16.16 13.87
N PRO A 504 -7.63 -16.28 14.54
CA PRO A 504 -8.65 -15.24 14.43
C PRO A 504 -8.13 -13.93 15.03
N GLY A 505 -8.52 -12.79 14.46
CA GLY A 505 -7.99 -11.47 14.82
C GLY A 505 -8.11 -11.14 16.30
N ASN A 506 -9.24 -11.48 16.92
CA ASN A 506 -9.52 -11.23 18.34
C ASN A 506 -8.67 -12.06 19.33
N ASN A 507 -7.83 -12.96 18.82
CA ASN A 507 -6.91 -13.78 19.59
C ASN A 507 -5.56 -13.89 18.89
N ALA A 508 -5.24 -12.95 17.99
CA ALA A 508 -3.99 -12.97 17.25
C ALA A 508 -2.84 -12.47 18.12
N ALA A 509 -1.74 -13.22 18.13
CA ALA A 509 -0.53 -12.84 18.82
C ALA A 509 0.24 -11.76 18.04
N PHE A 510 0.55 -10.64 18.68
CA PHE A 510 1.60 -9.72 18.26
C PHE A 510 2.46 -9.36 19.45
N VAL A 511 3.79 -9.34 19.30
CA VAL A 511 4.69 -8.90 20.37
C VAL A 511 4.99 -7.43 20.22
N TYR A 512 5.48 -7.07 19.04
CA TYR A 512 5.83 -5.69 18.69
C TYR A 512 5.37 -5.48 17.25
N ALA A 513 4.11 -5.10 17.06
CA ALA A 513 3.62 -4.64 15.77
C ALA A 513 4.31 -3.31 15.44
N ARG A 514 5.50 -3.35 14.83
CA ARG A 514 6.38 -2.17 14.66
C ARG A 514 5.95 -1.31 13.50
N ARG A 515 5.54 -1.95 12.41
CA ARG A 515 5.21 -1.31 11.13
C ARG A 515 4.06 -2.02 10.46
N ILE A 516 3.26 -1.25 9.76
CA ILE A 516 2.19 -1.75 8.92
C ILE A 516 2.25 -1.17 7.52
N VAL A 517 1.79 -1.96 6.54
CA VAL A 517 1.50 -1.49 5.20
C VAL A 517 0.24 -2.19 4.68
N PHE A 518 -0.68 -1.42 4.12
CA PHE A 518 -1.89 -1.96 3.49
C PHE A 518 -1.66 -2.14 1.99
N ASP A 519 -2.08 -3.29 1.44
CA ASP A 519 -2.10 -3.47 0.00
C ASP A 519 -3.42 -3.03 -0.63
N GLN A 520 -3.40 -2.75 -1.92
CA GLN A 520 -4.59 -2.33 -2.67
C GLN A 520 -5.66 -3.44 -2.83
N PHE A 521 -5.40 -4.64 -2.31
CA PHE A 521 -6.25 -5.83 -2.44
C PHE A 521 -6.94 -6.23 -1.13
N GLY A 522 -6.76 -5.44 -0.07
CA GLY A 522 -7.46 -5.62 1.19
C GLY A 522 -6.65 -6.31 2.29
N SER A 523 -5.36 -6.59 2.06
CA SER A 523 -4.48 -7.21 3.06
C SER A 523 -3.68 -6.16 3.81
N LEU A 524 -3.56 -6.35 5.12
CA LEU A 524 -2.64 -5.59 5.96
C LEU A 524 -1.44 -6.47 6.31
N TYR A 525 -0.24 -5.96 6.07
CA TYR A 525 1.00 -6.61 6.46
C TYR A 525 1.57 -5.92 7.68
N VAL A 526 2.01 -6.70 8.66
CA VAL A 526 2.46 -6.22 9.97
C VAL A 526 3.85 -6.79 10.24
N VAL A 527 4.83 -5.92 10.49
CA VAL A 527 6.15 -6.32 10.97
C VAL A 527 6.04 -6.67 12.45
N ASP A 528 6.34 -7.92 12.80
CA ASP A 528 6.25 -8.46 14.17
C ASP A 528 7.32 -9.53 14.37
N GLY A 529 8.54 -9.11 14.73
CA GLY A 529 9.74 -9.94 14.74
C GLY A 529 9.83 -10.90 15.93
N GLN A 530 9.27 -12.10 15.80
CA GLN A 530 9.40 -13.19 16.79
C GLN A 530 9.41 -14.57 16.12
N TYR A 531 10.23 -15.50 16.64
CA TYR A 531 10.33 -16.89 16.15
C TYR A 531 10.64 -16.99 14.65
N GLY A 532 11.38 -16.03 14.10
CA GLY A 532 11.67 -15.93 12.66
C GLY A 532 10.50 -15.46 11.81
N VAL A 533 9.30 -15.24 12.38
CA VAL A 533 8.23 -14.54 11.68
C VAL A 533 8.61 -13.06 11.65
N GLN A 534 8.81 -12.53 10.45
CA GLN A 534 9.17 -11.14 10.22
C GLN A 534 7.94 -10.30 9.86
N ILE A 535 7.05 -10.87 9.03
CA ILE A 535 5.81 -10.23 8.61
C ILE A 535 4.65 -11.19 8.84
N LYS A 536 3.58 -10.68 9.43
CA LYS A 536 2.25 -11.30 9.48
C LYS A 536 1.33 -10.63 8.48
N LYS A 537 0.40 -11.38 7.93
CA LYS A 537 -0.64 -10.89 7.02
C LYS A 537 -1.99 -10.97 7.70
N ILE A 538 -2.79 -9.94 7.56
CA ILE A 538 -4.17 -9.87 8.02
C ILE A 538 -5.07 -9.76 6.82
N THR A 539 -6.05 -10.66 6.74
CA THR A 539 -7.07 -10.69 5.68
C THR A 539 -8.44 -10.90 6.29
N ILE A 540 -9.48 -10.80 5.48
CA ILE A 540 -10.85 -11.12 5.92
C ILE A 540 -11.04 -12.62 5.99
N GLU A 541 -11.65 -13.07 7.08
CA GLU A 541 -12.18 -14.42 7.23
C GLU A 541 -13.44 -14.56 6.37
N ARG A 542 -13.38 -15.40 5.33
CA ARG A 542 -14.41 -15.54 4.30
C ARG A 542 -15.31 -16.75 4.48
#